data_AF-A0AAV2RN85-F1
#
_entry.id   AF-A0AAV2RN85-F1
#
_cell.length_a   1.000
_cell.length_b   1.000
_cell.length_c   1.000
_cell.angle_alpha   90.00
_cell.angle_beta   90.00
_cell.angle_gamma   90.00
#
_symmetry.space_group_name_H-M   'P 1'
#
loop_
_entity.id
_entity.type
_entity.pdbx_description
1 polymer ?
#
loop_
_entity_poly.entity_id
_entity_poly.type
_entity_poly.pdbx_seq_one_letter_code
_entity_poly.pdbx_strand_id
1 'polypeptide(L)'
;MKFLVVATALLALASGQTPSPNKKECHCGVFISTQTGEIEIHRMKAIDLESCDEMDVCLAGCSEMWANRAGGGDLDAELDNGKTLGTELCHGADNLEHPEVHHAIPMVYARTCDGGWTPTGDQASDYLCCHKGEQVECGQHTKPPM
;
A
#
# COMPACT_ATOMS: atom_id res chain seq x y z
N MET A 1 -38.58 26.23 -43.62
CA MET A 1 -37.91 26.90 -42.48
C MET A 1 -36.66 26.09 -42.14
N LYS A 2 -35.53 26.77 -42.01
CA LYS A 2 -34.18 26.19 -41.89
C LYS A 2 -33.95 25.65 -40.47
N PHE A 3 -33.29 24.50 -40.43
CA PHE A 3 -32.86 23.77 -39.23
C PHE A 3 -31.97 24.64 -38.33
N LEU A 4 -32.26 24.67 -37.02
CA LEU A 4 -31.40 25.24 -35.97
C LEU A 4 -31.41 24.21 -34.81
N VAL A 5 -30.40 23.35 -34.78
CA VAL A 5 -29.17 23.43 -33.96
C VAL A 5 -29.39 22.90 -32.54
N VAL A 6 -28.81 21.72 -32.35
CA VAL A 6 -28.57 20.97 -31.12
C VAL A 6 -27.68 21.79 -30.17
N ALA A 7 -28.07 21.88 -28.90
CA ALA A 7 -27.19 22.36 -27.83
C ALA A 7 -27.56 21.66 -26.51
N THR A 8 -27.21 20.37 -26.40
CA THR A 8 -27.29 19.63 -25.14
C THR A 8 -25.94 19.74 -24.43
N ALA A 9 -25.77 20.82 -23.66
CA ALA A 9 -24.63 20.96 -22.76
C ALA A 9 -24.84 20.02 -21.56
N LEU A 10 -24.28 18.81 -21.66
CA LEU A 10 -24.11 17.91 -20.52
C LEU A 10 -23.05 18.53 -19.60
N LEU A 11 -23.52 19.23 -18.56
CA LEU A 11 -22.74 19.50 -17.37
C LEU A 11 -22.47 18.17 -16.67
N ALA A 12 -21.39 17.49 -17.10
CA ALA A 12 -20.75 16.48 -16.28
C ALA A 12 -20.11 17.20 -15.09
N LEU A 13 -20.90 17.39 -14.03
CA LEU A 13 -20.37 17.59 -12.69
C LEU A 13 -19.68 16.27 -12.33
N ALA A 14 -18.41 16.17 -12.74
CA ALA A 14 -17.48 15.24 -12.14
C ALA A 14 -17.43 15.60 -10.66
N SER A 15 -18.14 14.83 -9.85
CA SER A 15 -17.95 14.80 -8.40
C SER A 15 -16.58 14.18 -8.11
N GLY A 16 -15.52 14.84 -8.55
CA GLY A 16 -14.19 14.63 -8.02
C GLY A 16 -14.24 15.15 -6.59
N GLN A 17 -14.23 14.24 -5.63
CA GLN A 17 -14.14 14.55 -4.22
C GLN A 17 -12.94 15.48 -4.05
N THR A 18 -13.19 16.76 -3.80
CA THR A 18 -12.13 17.74 -3.53
C THR A 18 -11.34 17.21 -2.34
N PRO A 19 -10.02 17.01 -2.47
CA PRO A 19 -9.17 16.70 -1.33
C PRO A 19 -9.43 17.79 -0.29
N SER A 20 -9.90 17.41 0.90
CA SER A 20 -10.07 18.38 1.98
C SER A 20 -8.69 18.99 2.23
N PRO A 21 -8.50 20.31 2.08
CA PRO A 21 -7.20 20.96 2.24
C PRO A 21 -6.63 20.88 3.67
N ASN A 22 -7.34 20.21 4.58
CA ASN A 22 -6.98 20.02 5.98
C ASN A 22 -6.92 18.53 6.40
N LYS A 23 -6.91 17.57 5.47
CA LYS A 23 -6.71 16.15 5.81
C LYS A 23 -5.24 15.94 6.19
N LYS A 24 -4.97 16.15 7.47
CA LYS A 24 -3.69 15.84 8.12
C LYS A 24 -3.68 14.33 8.30
N GLU A 25 -3.21 13.63 7.29
CA GLU A 25 -3.24 12.16 7.27
C GLU A 25 -1.81 11.62 7.33
N CYS A 26 -1.64 10.56 8.09
CA CYS A 26 -0.50 9.67 8.03
C CYS A 26 -0.85 8.50 7.10
N HIS A 27 -0.02 8.27 6.10
CA HIS A 27 -0.12 7.09 5.25
C HIS A 27 0.94 6.08 5.66
N CYS A 28 0.51 4.83 5.82
CA CYS A 28 1.38 3.70 6.09
C CYS A 28 1.36 2.78 4.88
N GLY A 29 2.52 2.32 4.47
CA GLY A 29 2.68 1.45 3.29
C GLY A 29 3.73 0.39 3.54
N VAL A 30 3.58 -0.73 2.85
CA VAL A 30 4.56 -1.82 2.87
C VAL A 30 5.30 -1.81 1.54
N PHE A 31 6.61 -1.82 1.60
CA PHE A 31 7.52 -1.69 0.48
C PHE A 31 8.42 -2.91 0.37
N ILE A 32 8.93 -3.14 -0.84
CA ILE A 32 10.02 -4.09 -1.07
C ILE A 32 11.15 -3.41 -1.82
N SER A 33 12.39 -3.85 -1.54
CA SER A 33 13.54 -3.45 -2.33
C SER A 33 13.63 -4.24 -3.63
N THR A 34 13.91 -3.54 -4.71
CA THR A 34 14.19 -4.07 -6.04
C THR A 34 15.58 -3.60 -6.49
N GLN A 35 16.04 -4.05 -7.66
CA GLN A 35 17.30 -3.56 -8.24
C GLN A 35 17.28 -2.06 -8.57
N THR A 36 16.09 -1.48 -8.74
CA THR A 36 15.90 -0.09 -9.18
C THR A 36 15.46 0.86 -8.06
N GLY A 37 15.28 0.35 -6.84
CA GLY A 37 14.78 1.12 -5.71
C GLY A 37 13.68 0.39 -4.95
N GLU A 38 12.91 1.11 -4.17
CA GLU A 38 11.82 0.57 -3.37
C GLU A 38 10.49 0.79 -4.07
N ILE A 39 9.61 -0.22 -4.04
CA ILE A 39 8.25 -0.13 -4.58
C ILE A 39 7.23 -0.42 -3.48
N GLU A 40 6.14 0.34 -3.49
CA GLU A 40 5.00 0.13 -2.59
C GLU A 40 4.22 -1.09 -3.08
N ILE A 41 4.06 -2.11 -2.22
CA ILE A 41 3.30 -3.32 -2.54
C ILE A 41 2.00 -3.44 -1.75
N HIS A 42 1.79 -2.64 -0.71
CA HIS A 42 0.52 -2.66 0.01
C HIS A 42 0.27 -1.33 0.72
N ARG A 43 -0.96 -0.82 0.60
CA ARG A 43 -1.42 0.39 1.29
C ARG A 43 -2.19 0.01 2.53
N MET A 44 -1.68 0.41 3.69
CA MET A 44 -2.39 0.22 4.95
C MET A 44 -3.41 1.35 5.15
N LYS A 45 -4.26 1.20 6.18
CA LYS A 45 -5.24 2.21 6.54
C LYS A 45 -4.52 3.50 6.95
N ALA A 46 -4.99 4.65 6.45
CA ALA A 46 -4.49 5.95 6.90
C ALA A 46 -4.88 6.22 8.36
N ILE A 47 -4.02 6.96 9.06
CA ILE A 47 -4.23 7.42 10.43
C ILE A 47 -4.47 8.93 10.38
N ASP A 48 -5.47 9.41 11.11
CA ASP A 48 -5.74 10.85 11.26
C ASP A 48 -4.70 11.48 12.20
N LEU A 49 -4.15 12.63 11.81
CA LEU A 49 -3.19 13.42 12.58
C LEU A 49 -3.77 14.78 12.97
N GLU A 50 -3.20 15.38 14.01
CA GLU A 50 -3.51 16.75 14.43
C GLU A 50 -2.61 17.77 13.72
N SER A 51 -1.46 17.37 13.19
CA SER A 51 -0.59 18.17 12.31
C SER A 51 0.28 17.31 11.37
N CYS A 52 0.67 17.86 10.21
CA CYS A 52 1.61 17.19 9.29
C CYS A 52 3.05 17.10 9.85
N ASP A 53 3.35 17.83 10.92
CA ASP A 53 4.67 17.81 11.58
C ASP A 53 4.82 16.63 12.57
N GLU A 54 3.76 15.86 12.80
CA GLU A 54 3.73 14.74 13.75
C GLU A 54 4.29 13.44 13.14
N MET A 55 5.48 13.51 12.55
CA MET A 55 6.11 12.33 11.93
C MET A 55 6.35 11.20 12.95
N ASP A 56 6.76 11.51 14.18
CA ASP A 56 6.98 10.49 15.20
C ASP A 56 5.69 9.74 15.58
N VAL A 57 4.55 10.45 15.62
CA VAL A 57 3.23 9.85 15.86
C VAL A 57 2.83 8.98 14.68
N CYS A 58 3.09 9.45 13.46
CA CYS A 58 2.82 8.70 12.24
C CYS A 58 3.64 7.39 12.18
N LEU A 59 4.95 7.46 12.43
CA LEU A 59 5.83 6.29 12.50
C LEU A 59 5.34 5.28 13.54
N ALA A 60 5.11 5.74 14.78
CA ALA A 60 4.64 4.87 15.86
C ALA A 60 3.28 4.22 15.53
N GLY A 61 2.36 4.97 14.92
CA GLY A 61 1.06 4.44 14.51
C GLY A 61 1.16 3.40 13.39
N CYS A 62 2.04 3.60 12.41
CA CYS A 62 2.31 2.60 11.37
C CYS A 62 2.93 1.32 11.97
N SER A 63 3.91 1.46 12.87
CA SER A 63 4.53 0.35 13.59
C SER A 63 3.52 -0.42 14.44
N GLU A 64 2.64 0.28 15.17
CA GLU A 64 1.61 -0.35 15.97
C GLU A 64 0.60 -1.10 15.10
N MET A 65 0.16 -0.53 13.98
CA MET A 65 -0.72 -1.24 13.05
C MET A 65 -0.05 -2.49 12.47
N TRP A 66 1.25 -2.41 12.16
CA TRP A 66 2.01 -3.57 11.72
C TRP A 66 2.06 -4.62 12.83
N ALA A 67 2.53 -4.28 14.03
CA ALA A 67 2.65 -5.22 15.14
C ALA A 67 1.33 -5.90 15.49
N ASN A 68 0.24 -5.13 15.55
CA ASN A 68 -1.08 -5.64 15.94
C ASN A 68 -1.76 -6.49 14.86
N ARG A 69 -1.53 -6.20 13.57
CA ARG A 69 -2.16 -6.95 12.47
C ARG A 69 -1.30 -8.11 11.99
N ALA A 70 0.00 -7.87 11.86
CA ALA A 70 0.94 -8.76 11.18
C ALA A 70 1.62 -9.76 12.13
N GLY A 71 1.23 -9.83 13.41
CA GLY A 71 1.97 -10.62 14.40
C GLY A 71 3.44 -10.21 14.51
N GLY A 72 3.78 -8.94 14.23
CA GLY A 72 5.16 -8.48 14.14
C GLY A 72 5.87 -8.81 12.82
N GLY A 73 5.12 -9.08 11.75
CA GLY A 73 5.66 -9.37 10.41
C GLY A 73 5.79 -10.85 10.08
N ASP A 74 5.05 -11.71 10.77
CA ASP A 74 4.88 -13.11 10.40
C ASP A 74 3.94 -13.20 9.19
N LEU A 75 4.46 -13.66 8.06
CA LEU A 75 3.70 -13.74 6.80
C LEU A 75 2.56 -14.77 6.87
N ASP A 76 2.62 -15.72 7.79
CA ASP A 76 1.60 -16.74 7.97
C ASP A 76 0.58 -16.39 9.07
N ALA A 77 0.75 -15.24 9.74
CA ALA A 77 -0.21 -14.76 10.72
C ALA A 77 -1.57 -14.47 10.07
N GLU A 78 -2.64 -15.04 10.64
CA GLU A 78 -4.01 -14.76 10.21
C GLU A 78 -4.44 -13.36 10.64
N LEU A 79 -4.99 -12.60 9.69
CA LEU A 79 -5.59 -11.29 9.90
C LEU A 79 -7.08 -11.42 10.22
N ASP A 80 -7.68 -10.35 10.72
CA ASP A 80 -9.13 -10.27 11.02
C ASP A 80 -10.03 -10.57 9.81
N ASN A 81 -9.51 -10.44 8.59
CA ASN A 81 -10.24 -10.73 7.34
C ASN A 81 -10.18 -12.22 6.94
N GLY A 82 -9.53 -13.07 7.74
CA GLY A 82 -9.37 -14.51 7.49
C GLY A 82 -8.30 -14.87 6.46
N LYS A 83 -7.47 -13.92 6.02
CA LYS A 83 -6.30 -14.16 5.16
C LYS A 83 -5.02 -14.10 5.98
N THR A 84 -3.96 -14.73 5.49
CA THR A 84 -2.62 -14.51 6.05
C THR A 84 -2.09 -13.13 5.65
N LEU A 85 -1.15 -12.60 6.42
CA LEU A 85 -0.45 -11.36 6.07
C LEU A 85 0.18 -11.45 4.68
N GLY A 86 0.91 -12.53 4.36
CA GLY A 86 1.56 -12.70 3.07
C GLY A 86 0.55 -12.71 1.92
N THR A 87 -0.61 -13.35 2.09
CA THR A 87 -1.70 -13.33 1.11
C THR A 87 -2.24 -11.90 0.91
N GLU A 88 -2.45 -11.16 2.00
CA GLU A 88 -2.91 -9.76 1.93
C GLU A 88 -1.89 -8.86 1.22
N LEU A 89 -0.60 -9.05 1.48
CA LEU A 89 0.48 -8.32 0.81
C LEU A 89 0.56 -8.66 -0.68
N CYS A 90 0.43 -9.94 -1.07
CA CYS A 90 0.42 -10.33 -2.47
C CYS A 90 -0.79 -9.75 -3.22
N HIS A 91 -1.98 -9.77 -2.62
CA HIS A 91 -3.15 -9.10 -3.19
C HIS A 91 -2.93 -7.58 -3.32
N GLY A 92 -2.31 -6.95 -2.31
CA GLY A 92 -1.90 -5.56 -2.39
C GLY A 92 -1.00 -5.30 -3.59
N ALA A 93 0.00 -6.17 -3.78
CA ALA A 93 0.99 -6.02 -4.84
C ALA A 93 0.32 -6.12 -6.21
N ASP A 94 -0.56 -7.11 -6.41
CA ASP A 94 -1.33 -7.27 -7.64
C ASP A 94 -2.23 -6.06 -7.92
N ASN A 95 -2.92 -5.54 -6.90
CA ASN A 95 -3.74 -4.32 -7.01
C ASN A 95 -2.93 -3.05 -7.34
N LEU A 96 -1.64 -3.05 -7.03
CA LEU A 96 -0.68 -1.98 -7.36
C LEU A 96 0.12 -2.28 -8.63
N GLU A 97 -0.32 -3.25 -9.44
CA GLU A 97 0.32 -3.62 -10.71
C GLU A 97 1.75 -4.20 -10.54
N HIS A 98 1.98 -4.86 -9.40
CA HIS A 98 3.18 -5.60 -9.05
C HIS A 98 2.86 -7.09 -8.80
N PRO A 99 2.36 -7.82 -9.81
CA PRO A 99 1.84 -9.19 -9.64
C PRO A 99 2.91 -10.23 -9.29
N GLU A 100 4.19 -9.91 -9.51
CA GLU A 100 5.32 -10.81 -9.29
C GLU A 100 6.24 -10.20 -8.23
N VAL A 101 6.36 -10.88 -7.09
CA VAL A 101 7.32 -10.55 -6.04
C VAL A 101 8.21 -11.76 -5.84
N HIS A 102 9.52 -11.55 -5.80
CA HIS A 102 10.50 -12.64 -5.75
C HIS A 102 11.52 -12.39 -4.65
N HIS A 103 11.47 -13.22 -3.60
CA HIS A 103 12.44 -13.22 -2.49
C HIS A 103 12.67 -11.81 -1.93
N ALA A 104 11.60 -11.12 -1.62
CA ALA A 104 11.67 -9.78 -1.06
C ALA A 104 11.32 -9.79 0.43
N ILE A 105 11.94 -8.92 1.23
CA ILE A 105 11.53 -8.67 2.61
C ILE A 105 10.61 -7.45 2.61
N PRO A 106 9.31 -7.60 2.91
CA PRO A 106 8.41 -6.47 3.12
C PRO A 106 8.87 -5.58 4.28
N MET A 107 8.85 -4.27 4.08
CA MET A 107 9.29 -3.24 5.03
C MET A 107 8.23 -2.16 5.19
N VAL A 108 8.01 -1.66 6.39
CA VAL A 108 6.94 -0.68 6.66
C VAL A 108 7.48 0.74 6.62
N TYR A 109 6.82 1.60 5.85
CA TYR A 109 7.12 3.02 5.71
C TYR A 109 5.92 3.86 6.12
N ALA A 110 6.21 5.08 6.56
CA ALA A 110 5.24 6.09 6.94
C ALA A 110 5.48 7.37 6.15
N ARG A 111 4.43 8.13 5.84
CA ARG A 111 4.54 9.51 5.38
C ARG A 111 3.43 10.36 5.97
N THR A 112 3.75 11.60 6.32
CA THR A 112 2.74 12.59 6.73
C THR A 112 2.36 13.45 5.54
N CYS A 113 1.05 13.61 5.29
CA CYS A 113 0.51 14.46 4.24
C CYS A 113 1.22 14.22 2.88
N ASP A 114 1.78 15.26 2.26
CA ASP A 114 2.52 15.17 0.99
C ASP A 114 4.05 14.99 1.17
N GLY A 115 4.47 14.58 2.36
CA GLY A 115 5.88 14.34 2.69
C GLY A 115 6.46 13.09 2.02
N GLY A 116 7.78 12.93 2.17
CA GLY A 116 8.48 11.73 1.73
C GLY A 116 8.20 10.52 2.62
N TRP A 117 8.33 9.32 2.05
CA TRP A 117 8.27 8.07 2.80
C TRP A 117 9.51 7.93 3.70
N THR A 118 9.26 7.56 4.96
CA THR A 118 10.27 7.35 5.99
C THR A 118 10.12 5.93 6.53
N PRO A 119 11.21 5.14 6.62
CA PRO A 119 11.13 3.79 7.16
C PRO A 119 10.78 3.82 8.65
N THR A 120 9.89 2.94 9.08
CA THR A 120 9.56 2.75 10.50
C THR A 120 10.62 1.93 11.24
N GLY A 121 11.34 1.08 10.50
CA GLY A 121 12.23 0.06 11.04
C GLY A 121 11.59 -1.34 11.15
N ASP A 122 10.28 -1.44 10.94
CA ASP A 122 9.57 -2.72 10.94
C ASP A 122 9.64 -3.41 9.58
N GLN A 123 9.72 -4.74 9.62
CA GLN A 123 9.78 -5.60 8.44
C GLN A 123 9.14 -6.95 8.71
N ALA A 124 8.93 -7.73 7.65
CA ALA A 124 8.58 -9.13 7.77
C ALA A 124 9.74 -9.96 8.32
N SER A 125 9.39 -11.11 8.92
CA SER A 125 10.34 -12.08 9.44
C SER A 125 10.91 -13.01 8.38
N ASP A 126 10.22 -13.16 7.24
CA ASP A 126 10.62 -14.04 6.15
C ASP A 126 10.41 -13.37 4.77
N TYR A 127 10.91 -14.02 3.72
CA TYR A 127 10.78 -13.61 2.34
C TYR A 127 9.36 -13.82 1.82
N LEU A 128 8.82 -12.77 1.19
CA LEU A 128 7.59 -12.79 0.44
C LEU A 128 7.86 -13.19 -1.01
N CYS A 129 7.06 -14.13 -1.52
CA CYS A 129 6.97 -14.45 -2.93
C CYS A 129 5.51 -14.45 -3.36
N CYS A 130 5.22 -13.74 -4.45
CA CYS A 130 3.87 -13.57 -4.97
C CYS A 130 3.80 -13.96 -6.45
N HIS A 131 2.68 -14.57 -6.83
CA HIS A 131 2.31 -14.80 -8.23
C HIS A 131 0.83 -14.43 -8.42
N LYS A 132 0.55 -13.36 -9.18
CA LYS A 132 -0.81 -12.91 -9.51
C LYS A 132 -1.73 -12.76 -8.30
N GLY A 133 -1.21 -12.13 -7.25
CA GLY A 133 -1.95 -11.89 -6.02
C GLY A 133 -1.95 -13.03 -5.01
N GLU A 134 -1.40 -14.19 -5.34
CA GLU A 134 -1.30 -15.34 -4.44
C GLU A 134 0.09 -15.45 -3.82
N GLN A 135 0.15 -15.73 -2.51
CA GLN A 135 1.39 -16.07 -1.82
C GLN A 135 1.81 -17.49 -2.24
N VAL A 136 3.07 -17.63 -2.63
CA VAL A 136 3.66 -18.90 -3.06
C VAL A 136 4.94 -19.17 -2.28
N GLU A 137 5.35 -20.44 -2.21
CA GLU A 137 6.64 -20.79 -1.63
C GLU A 137 7.78 -20.15 -2.44
N CYS A 138 8.69 -19.48 -1.73
CA CYS A 138 9.95 -18.97 -2.26
C CYS A 138 10.89 -20.13 -2.63
N GLY A 139 10.64 -20.73 -3.79
CA GLY A 139 11.42 -21.86 -4.31
C GLY A 139 10.81 -22.54 -5.54
N GLN A 140 9.48 -22.46 -5.71
CA GLN A 140 8.77 -23.17 -6.78
C GLN A 140 8.58 -22.33 -8.07
N HIS A 141 8.63 -20.98 -8.01
CA HIS A 141 8.23 -20.12 -9.14
C HIS A 141 9.14 -18.91 -9.45
N THR A 142 10.31 -18.80 -8.83
CA THR A 142 11.07 -17.53 -8.78
C THR A 142 12.44 -17.60 -9.47
N LYS A 143 12.47 -17.98 -10.75
CA LYS A 143 13.54 -17.45 -11.62
C LYS A 143 13.11 -16.06 -12.06
N PRO A 144 13.92 -15.00 -11.80
CA PRO A 144 13.63 -13.70 -12.40
C PRO A 144 13.55 -13.88 -13.92
N PRO A 145 12.65 -13.15 -14.62
CA PRO A 145 12.75 -13.07 -16.08
C PRO A 145 14.17 -12.55 -16.41
N MET A 146 14.93 -13.39 -17.14
CA MET A 146 16.25 -13.02 -17.67
C MET A 146 16.12 -11.92 -18.73
#